data_AF-I0I0U9-F1
#
_entry.id   AF-I0I0U9-F1
#
_cell.length_a   1.000
_cell.length_b   1.000
_cell.length_c   1.000
_cell.angle_alpha   90.00
_cell.angle_beta   90.00
_cell.angle_gamma   90.00
#
_symmetry.space_group_name_H-M   'P 1'
#
loop_
_entity.id
_entity.type
_entity.pdbx_description
1 polymer ?
#
loop_
_entity_poly.entity_id
_entity_poly.type
_entity_poly.pdbx_seq_one_letter_code
_entity_poly.pdbx_strand_id
1 'polypeptide(L)'
;MTVPKRFDVLRFLGGLLKVLAWIALILSILSAIGVVVLPQMINLSGLMGNNPQFAAATGVGAIFTGLFILIGGLLNFIILYGLGELILLQLAIEENTRLTAALLLKMHQDTLPESQPASYSGGFASEPAPYR
;
A
#
# COMPACT_ATOMS: atom_id res chain seq x y z
N MET A 1 -13.93 21.09 -3.45
CA MET A 1 -13.35 20.97 -2.11
C MET A 1 -12.33 19.85 -2.15
N THR A 2 -11.03 20.14 -2.18
CA THR A 2 -9.99 19.10 -2.14
C THR A 2 -9.56 18.91 -0.70
N VAL A 3 -9.89 17.74 -0.18
CA VAL A 3 -9.51 17.32 1.15
C VAL A 3 -7.99 17.09 1.17
N PRO A 4 -7.20 17.71 2.06
CA PRO A 4 -5.74 17.57 2.05
C PRO A 4 -5.33 16.11 2.29
N LYS A 5 -4.41 15.61 1.46
CA LYS A 5 -3.80 14.27 1.58
C LYS A 5 -2.88 14.26 2.80
N ARG A 6 -3.15 13.38 3.77
CA ARG A 6 -2.42 13.33 5.05
C ARG A 6 -1.48 12.12 5.17
N PHE A 7 -1.53 11.19 4.22
CA PHE A 7 -0.87 9.88 4.33
C PHE A 7 0.03 9.57 3.12
N ASP A 8 0.85 10.52 2.71
CA ASP A 8 1.73 10.34 1.55
C ASP A 8 2.82 9.29 1.82
N VAL A 9 3.33 9.24 3.06
CA VAL A 9 4.31 8.23 3.49
C VAL A 9 3.74 6.82 3.44
N LEU A 10 2.47 6.61 3.85
CA LEU A 10 1.84 5.29 3.78
C LEU A 10 1.58 4.87 2.33
N ARG A 11 1.22 5.82 1.45
CA ARG A 11 1.07 5.55 0.02
C ARG A 11 2.40 5.13 -0.61
N PHE A 12 3.48 5.82 -0.25
CA PHE A 12 4.84 5.43 -0.63
C PHE A 12 5.20 4.05 -0.10
N LEU A 13 4.92 3.77 1.18
CA LEU A 13 5.25 2.48 1.81
C LEU A 13 4.48 1.31 1.16
N GLY A 14 3.19 1.50 0.86
CA GLY A 14 2.39 0.51 0.12
C GLY A 14 2.96 0.23 -1.27
N GLY A 15 3.40 1.28 -1.98
CA GLY A 15 4.11 1.13 -3.25
C GLY A 15 5.46 0.42 -3.11
N LEU A 16 6.25 0.80 -2.10
CA LEU A 16 7.55 0.21 -1.81
C LEU A 16 7.45 -1.28 -1.50
N LEU A 17 6.47 -1.70 -0.70
CA LEU A 17 6.21 -3.11 -0.40
C LEU A 17 5.93 -3.92 -1.67
N LYS A 18 5.16 -3.37 -2.62
CA LYS A 18 4.90 -4.04 -3.91
C LYS A 18 6.17 -4.18 -4.74
N VAL A 19 7.03 -3.15 -4.77
CA VAL A 19 8.33 -3.22 -5.46
C VAL A 19 9.23 -4.27 -4.81
N LEU A 20 9.32 -4.29 -3.48
CA LEU A 20 10.07 -5.29 -2.73
C LEU A 20 9.53 -6.71 -2.96
N ALA A 21 8.21 -6.87 -3.07
CA ALA A 21 7.60 -8.15 -3.41
C ALA A 21 8.11 -8.66 -4.77
N TRP A 22 8.09 -7.82 -5.80
CA TRP A 22 8.61 -8.17 -7.13
C TRP A 22 10.10 -8.53 -7.10
N ILE A 23 10.91 -7.77 -6.37
CA ILE A 23 12.34 -8.07 -6.19
C ILE A 23 12.51 -9.44 -5.53
N ALA A 24 11.78 -9.70 -4.43
CA ALA A 24 11.85 -10.97 -3.72
C ALA A 24 11.41 -12.17 -4.60
N LEU A 25 10.41 -11.98 -5.47
CA LEU A 25 9.97 -13.01 -6.41
C LEU A 25 11.04 -13.31 -7.46
N ILE A 26 11.68 -12.28 -8.02
CA ILE A 26 12.77 -12.48 -8.98
C ILE A 26 13.94 -13.20 -8.31
N LEU A 27 14.31 -12.80 -7.09
CA LEU A 27 15.38 -13.44 -6.34
C LEU A 27 15.06 -14.91 -6.00
N SER A 28 13.80 -15.25 -5.68
CA SER A 28 13.42 -16.64 -5.41
C SER A 28 13.52 -17.51 -6.66
N ILE A 29 13.11 -16.98 -7.83
CA ILE A 29 13.23 -17.66 -9.11
C ILE A 29 14.71 -17.90 -9.44
N LEU A 30 15.55 -16.87 -9.34
CA LEU A 30 16.99 -17.00 -9.59
C LEU A 30 17.65 -17.98 -8.62
N SER A 31 17.25 -17.97 -7.35
CA SER A 31 17.76 -18.90 -6.34
C SER A 31 17.34 -20.34 -6.64
N ALA A 32 16.09 -20.58 -7.02
CA ALA A 32 15.60 -21.90 -7.39
C ALA A 32 16.36 -22.45 -8.60
N ILE A 33 16.57 -21.63 -9.63
CA ILE A 33 17.38 -22.01 -10.81
C ILE A 33 18.82 -22.29 -10.39
N GLY A 34 19.42 -21.42 -9.57
CA GLY A 34 20.79 -21.58 -9.09
C GLY A 34 20.99 -22.89 -8.34
N VAL A 35 20.08 -23.25 -7.44
CA VAL A 35 20.13 -24.50 -6.66
C VAL A 35 20.04 -25.74 -7.55
N VAL A 36 19.24 -25.68 -8.62
CA VAL A 36 19.06 -26.83 -9.53
C VAL A 36 20.22 -26.96 -10.53
N VAL A 37 20.68 -25.84 -11.09
CA VAL A 37 21.60 -25.82 -12.24
C VAL A 37 23.07 -25.78 -11.82
N LEU A 38 23.44 -24.97 -10.82
CA LEU A 38 24.85 -24.79 -10.44
C LEU A 38 25.55 -26.11 -10.05
N PRO A 39 24.94 -27.03 -9.27
CA PRO A 39 25.60 -28.28 -8.90
C PRO A 39 25.95 -29.18 -10.10
N GLN A 40 25.13 -29.13 -11.16
CA GLN A 40 25.34 -29.89 -12.39
C GLN A 40 26.46 -29.29 -13.23
N MET A 41 26.54 -27.96 -13.32
CA MET A 41 27.54 -27.26 -14.13
C MET A 41 28.97 -27.45 -13.62
N ILE A 42 29.16 -27.43 -12.30
CA ILE A 42 30.50 -27.55 -11.70
C ILE A 42 30.88 -28.98 -11.34
N ASN A 43 30.08 -29.97 -11.76
CA ASN A 43 30.25 -31.39 -11.42
C ASN A 43 30.47 -31.59 -9.91
N LEU A 44 29.66 -30.88 -9.11
CA LEU A 44 29.85 -30.78 -7.67
C LEU A 44 29.81 -32.16 -6.99
N SER A 45 29.02 -33.07 -7.54
CA SER A 45 28.95 -34.48 -7.15
C SER A 45 30.28 -35.21 -7.29
N GLY A 46 31.09 -34.89 -8.30
CA GLY A 46 32.44 -35.45 -8.49
C GLY A 46 33.48 -34.85 -7.55
N LEU A 47 33.33 -33.57 -7.19
CA LEU A 47 34.22 -32.87 -6.27
C LEU A 47 34.01 -33.29 -4.80
N MET A 48 32.76 -33.50 -4.39
CA MET A 48 32.40 -33.82 -3.00
C MET A 48 32.52 -35.32 -2.66
N GLY A 49 32.91 -36.15 -3.63
CA GLY A 49 33.04 -37.59 -3.45
C GLY A 49 31.70 -38.30 -3.22
N ASN A 50 31.76 -39.61 -2.97
CA ASN A 50 30.58 -40.48 -2.85
C ASN A 50 29.91 -40.38 -1.47
N ASN A 51 29.65 -39.15 -1.01
CA ASN A 51 28.91 -38.91 0.22
C ASN A 51 27.40 -38.94 -0.06
N PRO A 52 26.64 -39.89 0.51
CA PRO A 52 25.23 -40.09 0.19
C PRO A 52 24.34 -38.90 0.54
N GLN A 53 24.71 -38.11 1.56
CA GLN A 53 23.95 -36.89 1.90
C GLN A 53 24.11 -35.81 0.83
N PHE A 54 25.32 -35.66 0.27
CA PHE A 54 25.58 -34.68 -0.78
C PHE A 54 25.03 -35.13 -2.14
N ALA A 55 25.06 -36.43 -2.44
CA ALA A 55 24.46 -36.98 -3.66
C ALA A 55 22.94 -36.72 -3.73
N ALA A 56 22.24 -36.78 -2.58
CA ALA A 56 20.83 -36.41 -2.51
C ALA A 56 20.62 -34.91 -2.79
N ALA A 57 21.52 -34.05 -2.30
CA ALA A 57 21.44 -32.61 -2.45
C ALA A 57 21.75 -32.09 -3.87
N THR A 58 22.53 -32.83 -4.68
CA THR A 58 22.90 -32.43 -6.04
C THR A 58 22.05 -33.06 -7.13
N GLY A 59 21.28 -34.10 -6.84
CA GLY A 59 20.40 -34.80 -7.79
C GLY A 59 18.92 -34.44 -7.65
N VAL A 60 18.08 -35.46 -7.49
CA VAL A 60 16.62 -35.33 -7.33
C VAL A 60 16.24 -34.41 -6.16
N GLY A 61 17.03 -34.41 -5.07
CA GLY A 61 16.78 -33.50 -3.94
C GLY A 61 16.94 -32.03 -4.31
N ALA A 62 17.86 -31.67 -5.22
CA ALA A 62 18.03 -30.29 -5.69
C ALA A 62 16.76 -29.77 -6.37
N ILE A 63 16.07 -30.63 -7.13
CA ILE A 63 14.79 -30.31 -7.79
C ILE A 63 13.71 -30.04 -6.74
N PHE A 64 13.58 -30.92 -5.74
CA PHE A 64 12.61 -30.72 -4.66
C PHE A 64 12.91 -29.47 -3.85
N THR A 65 14.17 -29.21 -3.51
CA THR A 65 14.58 -27.99 -2.82
C THR A 65 14.29 -26.75 -3.66
N GLY A 66 14.62 -26.76 -4.96
CA GLY A 66 14.30 -25.68 -5.89
C GLY A 66 12.81 -25.40 -5.99
N LEU A 67 11.99 -26.46 -6.07
CA LEU A 67 10.52 -26.34 -6.06
C LEU A 67 10.01 -25.74 -4.76
N PHE A 68 10.55 -26.16 -3.61
CA PHE A 68 10.18 -25.64 -2.29
C PHE A 68 10.54 -24.16 -2.15
N ILE A 69 11.71 -23.75 -2.66
CA ILE A 69 12.14 -22.35 -2.72
C ILE A 69 11.17 -21.54 -3.61
N LEU A 70 10.75 -22.08 -4.75
CA LEU A 70 9.85 -21.40 -5.68
C LEU A 70 8.46 -21.20 -5.03
N ILE A 71 7.89 -22.26 -4.44
CA ILE A 71 6.62 -22.19 -3.73
C ILE A 71 6.70 -21.22 -2.55
N GLY A 72 7.74 -21.33 -1.71
CA GLY A 72 7.95 -20.43 -0.58
C GLY A 72 8.12 -18.97 -1.02
N GLY A 73 8.86 -18.73 -2.09
CA GLY A 73 9.04 -17.41 -2.70
C GLY A 73 7.74 -16.84 -3.27
N LEU A 74 6.91 -17.67 -3.90
CA LEU A 74 5.60 -17.27 -4.40
C LEU A 74 4.65 -16.91 -3.26
N LEU A 75 4.61 -17.71 -2.19
CA LEU A 75 3.80 -17.40 -1.01
C LEU A 75 4.26 -16.10 -0.34
N ASN A 76 5.57 -15.91 -0.19
CA ASN A 76 6.14 -14.67 0.34
C ASN A 76 5.79 -13.45 -0.55
N PHE A 77 5.83 -13.61 -1.87
CA PHE A 77 5.38 -12.58 -2.82
C PHE A 77 3.92 -12.20 -2.59
N ILE A 78 3.02 -13.19 -2.50
CA ILE A 78 1.59 -12.95 -2.29
C ILE A 78 1.35 -12.18 -0.98
N ILE A 79 2.03 -12.58 0.10
CA ILE A 79 1.91 -11.91 1.41
C ILE A 79 2.40 -10.46 1.32
N LEU A 80 3.61 -10.22 0.81
CA LEU A 80 4.18 -8.87 0.72
C LEU A 80 3.37 -7.95 -0.20
N TYR A 81 3.01 -8.45 -1.39
CA TYR A 81 2.20 -7.71 -2.35
C TYR A 81 0.82 -7.40 -1.79
N GLY A 82 0.18 -8.40 -1.15
CA GLY A 82 -1.11 -8.27 -0.50
C GLY A 82 -1.10 -7.25 0.62
N LEU A 83 -0.07 -7.24 1.47
CA LEU A 83 0.11 -6.22 2.52
C LEU A 83 0.23 -4.81 1.93
N GLY A 84 0.97 -4.65 0.82
CA GLY A 84 1.06 -3.38 0.11
C GLY A 84 -0.29 -2.90 -0.43
N GLU A 85 -1.08 -3.79 -1.03
CA GLU A 85 -2.44 -3.50 -1.49
C GLU A 85 -3.41 -3.18 -0.35
N LEU A 86 -3.34 -3.90 0.78
CA LEU A 86 -4.21 -3.64 1.93
C LEU A 86 -4.03 -2.22 2.48
N ILE A 87 -2.78 -1.73 2.55
CA ILE A 87 -2.49 -0.36 2.98
C ILE A 87 -3.11 0.66 2.01
N LEU A 88 -2.93 0.44 0.70
CA LEU A 88 -3.47 1.34 -0.33
C LEU A 88 -5.00 1.33 -0.35
N LEU A 89 -5.61 0.17 -0.16
CA LEU A 89 -7.06 -0.01 -0.09
C LEU A 89 -7.63 0.72 1.13
N GLN A 90 -7.03 0.55 2.31
CA GLN A 90 -7.48 1.24 3.53
C GLN A 90 -7.40 2.76 3.37
N LEU A 91 -6.32 3.26 2.75
CA LEU A 91 -6.16 4.68 2.46
C LEU A 91 -7.23 5.19 1.48
N ALA A 92 -7.55 4.42 0.45
CA ALA A 92 -8.62 4.77 -0.49
C ALA A 92 -9.99 4.82 0.17
N ILE A 93 -10.29 3.90 1.10
CA ILE A 93 -11.52 3.94 1.91
C ILE A 93 -11.58 5.24 2.71
N GLU A 94 -10.51 5.60 3.41
CA GLU A 94 -10.49 6.82 4.23
C GLU A 94 -10.64 8.09 3.37
N GLU A 95 -9.94 8.18 2.24
CA GLU A 95 -10.07 9.28 1.28
C GLU A 95 -11.54 9.43 0.82
N ASN A 96 -12.20 8.33 0.48
CA ASN A 96 -13.61 8.33 0.08
C ASN A 96 -14.55 8.75 1.22
N THR A 97 -14.35 8.26 2.45
CA THR A 97 -15.17 8.64 3.60
C THR A 97 -15.06 10.14 3.90
N ARG A 98 -13.86 10.72 3.82
CA ARG A 98 -13.66 12.17 4.04
C ARG A 98 -14.31 13.02 2.95
N LEU A 99 -14.27 12.57 1.69
CA LEU A 99 -14.94 13.24 0.57
C LEU A 99 -16.46 13.22 0.75
N THR A 100 -17.02 12.08 1.13
CA THR A 100 -18.46 11.94 1.40
C THR A 100 -18.90 12.84 2.55
N ALA A 101 -18.15 12.89 3.66
CA ALA A 101 -18.45 13.77 4.79
C ALA A 101 -18.43 15.26 4.39
N ALA A 102 -17.43 15.68 3.60
CA ALA A 102 -17.34 17.05 3.10
C ALA A 102 -18.51 17.41 2.18
N LEU A 103 -18.92 16.48 1.31
CA LEU A 103 -20.06 16.65 0.42
C LEU A 103 -21.38 16.76 1.19
N LEU A 104 -21.60 15.91 2.20
CA LEU A 104 -22.79 15.97 3.05
C LEU A 104 -22.88 17.27 3.85
N LEU A 105 -21.76 17.74 4.41
CA LEU A 105 -21.71 19.03 5.10
C LEU A 105 -22.02 20.19 4.16
N LYS A 106 -21.49 20.17 2.94
CA LYS A 106 -21.80 21.17 1.93
C LYS A 106 -23.29 21.16 1.57
N MET A 107 -23.86 19.99 1.30
CA MET A 107 -25.30 19.86 1.02
C MET A 107 -26.16 20.39 2.17
N HIS A 108 -25.76 20.13 3.41
CA HIS A 108 -26.46 20.65 4.58
C HIS A 108 -26.38 22.19 4.67
N GLN A 109 -25.21 22.78 4.42
CA GLN A 109 -25.04 24.23 4.36
C GLN A 109 -25.89 24.86 3.24
N ASP A 110 -25.91 24.25 2.05
CA ASP A 110 -26.69 24.73 0.91
C ASP A 110 -28.22 24.67 1.16
N THR A 111 -28.69 23.79 2.06
CA THR A 111 -30.12 23.70 2.45
C THR A 111 -30.54 24.66 3.56
N LEU A 112 -29.59 25.30 4.27
CA LEU A 112 -29.94 26.34 5.22
C LEU A 112 -30.32 27.61 4.43
N PRO A 113 -31.50 28.22 4.65
CA PRO A 113 -31.80 29.51 4.05
C PRO A 113 -30.74 30.51 4.50
N GLU A 114 -30.12 31.20 3.55
CA GLU A 114 -29.23 32.34 3.80
C GLU A 114 -29.86 33.19 4.88
N SER A 115 -29.26 33.24 6.09
CA SER A 115 -29.69 34.17 7.11
C SER A 115 -29.40 35.55 6.55
N GLN A 116 -30.42 36.15 5.93
CA GLN A 116 -30.41 37.51 5.43
C GLN A 116 -29.72 38.36 6.50
N PRO A 117 -28.57 39.01 6.20
CA PRO A 117 -27.90 39.82 7.20
C PRO A 117 -28.95 40.77 7.72
N ALA A 118 -29.19 40.73 9.03
CA ALA A 118 -30.22 41.54 9.65
C ALA A 118 -30.03 42.97 9.17
N SER A 119 -30.91 43.41 8.27
CA SER A 119 -31.03 44.82 7.91
C SER A 119 -31.48 45.47 9.20
N TYR A 120 -30.53 45.97 9.98
CA TYR A 120 -30.78 46.92 11.04
C TYR A 120 -31.31 48.20 10.37
N SER A 121 -32.57 48.16 9.95
CA SER A 121 -33.39 49.33 9.63
C SER A 121 -34.34 49.60 10.81
N GLY A 122 -33.79 49.50 12.02
CA GLY A 122 -34.45 49.91 13.25
C GLY A 122 -34.18 51.39 13.49
N GLY A 123 -35.03 52.24 12.93
CA GLY A 123 -35.01 53.67 13.21
C GLY A 123 -35.32 53.94 14.68
N PHE A 124 -34.48 54.76 15.31
CA PHE A 124 -34.86 55.77 16.31
C PHE A 124 -33.78 56.86 16.28
N ALA A 125 -33.82 57.72 15.26
CA ALA A 125 -33.20 59.03 15.34
C ALA A 125 -34.14 59.97 16.12
N SER A 126 -34.33 59.70 17.40
CA SER A 126 -34.82 60.71 18.34
C SER A 126 -33.61 61.49 18.84
N GLU A 127 -33.03 62.30 17.97
CA GLU A 127 -32.06 63.31 18.37
C GLU A 127 -32.86 64.55 18.81
N PRO A 128 -32.81 64.94 20.10
CA PRO A 128 -33.51 66.12 20.55
C PRO A 128 -32.83 67.35 19.93
N ALA A 129 -33.62 68.20 19.27
CA ALA A 129 -33.14 69.42 18.62
C ALA A 129 -32.33 70.28 19.60
N PRO A 130 -31.17 70.82 19.20
CA PRO A 130 -30.42 71.74 20.04
C PRO A 130 -31.24 73.01 20.26
N TYR A 131 -31.35 73.39 21.54
CA TYR A 131 -32.00 74.61 22.00
C TYR A 131 -31.41 75.85 21.30
N ARG A 132 -32.30 76.83 21.09
CA ARG A 132 -32.07 78.13 20.43
C ARG A 132 -30.81 78.86 20.90
#